data_AF-A0A496XJ35-F1
#
_entry.id   AF-A0A496XJ35-F1
#
_cell.length_a   1.000
_cell.length_b   1.000
_cell.length_c   1.000
_cell.angle_alpha   90.00
_cell.angle_beta   90.00
_cell.angle_gamma   90.00
#
_symmetry.space_group_name_H-M   'P 1'
#
loop_
_entity.id
_entity.type
_entity.pdbx_description
1 polymer ?
#
loop_
_entity_poly.entity_id
_entity_poly.type
_entity_poly.pdbx_seq_one_letter_code
_entity_poly.pdbx_strand_id
1 'polypeptide(L)'
;MAVSYLNRMNALFYIADEAAMSLDAYQWFHSLLAIERELSTEMKKGELETFEKNIKAIHPEVTTWVENKNRGLTATIDSELYQNLHDLEIELRKILKSAGLQNKMVEDAMNALK
;
A
#
# COMPACT_ATOMS: atom_id res chain seq x y z
N MET A 1 20.63 10.51 4.14
CA MET A 1 19.74 9.36 4.44
C MET A 1 18.27 9.63 4.12
N ALA A 2 17.74 10.86 4.24
CA ALA A 2 16.34 11.18 3.94
C ALA A 2 15.90 10.97 2.48
N VAL A 3 16.74 11.32 1.50
CA VAL A 3 16.44 11.16 0.05
C VAL A 3 16.21 9.69 -0.33
N SER A 4 16.92 8.75 0.31
CA SER A 4 16.76 7.31 0.04
C SER A 4 15.42 6.78 0.56
N TYR A 5 14.94 7.28 1.69
CA TYR A 5 13.67 6.87 2.29
C TYR A 5 12.47 7.33 1.44
N LEU A 6 12.42 8.63 1.10
CA LEU A 6 11.31 9.19 0.31
C LEU A 6 11.25 8.59 -1.11
N ASN A 7 12.41 8.30 -1.71
CA ASN A 7 12.48 7.62 -3.00
C ASN A 7 11.97 6.18 -2.95
N ARG A 8 12.33 5.41 -1.90
CA ARG A 8 11.79 4.06 -1.71
C ARG A 8 10.28 4.10 -1.54
N MET A 9 9.78 5.03 -0.74
CA MET A 9 8.34 5.18 -0.50
C MET A 9 7.58 5.57 -1.78
N ASN A 10 8.13 6.48 -2.60
CA ASN A 10 7.59 6.81 -3.92
C ASN A 10 7.51 5.56 -4.83
N ALA A 11 8.59 4.78 -4.88
CA ALA A 11 8.63 3.56 -5.69
C ALA A 11 7.60 2.53 -5.21
N LEU A 12 7.40 2.38 -3.90
CA LEU A 12 6.41 1.46 -3.36
C LEU A 12 4.98 1.90 -3.68
N PHE A 13 4.66 3.19 -3.59
CA PHE A 13 3.34 3.69 -4.02
C PHE A 13 3.11 3.47 -5.51
N TYR A 14 4.14 3.67 -6.34
CA TYR A 14 4.04 3.38 -7.78
C TYR A 14 3.74 1.90 -8.05
N ILE A 15 4.43 0.98 -7.36
CA ILE A 15 4.17 -0.47 -7.48
C ILE A 15 2.76 -0.81 -7.00
N ALA A 16 2.28 -0.19 -5.92
CA ALA A 16 0.92 -0.37 -5.44
C ALA A 16 -0.12 0.10 -6.46
N ASP A 17 0.11 1.26 -7.10
CA ASP A 17 -0.74 1.80 -8.15
C ASP A 17 -0.79 0.88 -9.38
N GLU A 18 0.35 0.36 -9.84
CA GLU A 18 0.40 -0.61 -10.94
C GLU A 18 -0.34 -1.92 -10.60
N ALA A 19 -0.19 -2.41 -9.37
CA ALA A 19 -0.89 -3.59 -8.90
C ALA A 19 -2.42 -3.38 -8.82
N ALA A 20 -2.86 -2.20 -8.35
CA ALA A 20 -4.26 -1.82 -8.33
C ALA A 20 -4.84 -1.75 -9.75
N MET A 21 -4.14 -1.10 -10.69
CA MET A 21 -4.56 -0.97 -12.09
C MET A 21 -4.65 -2.32 -12.81
N SER A 22 -3.78 -3.27 -12.46
CA SER A 22 -3.76 -4.63 -13.01
C SER A 22 -4.66 -5.62 -12.26
N LEU A 23 -5.35 -5.17 -11.20
CA LEU A 23 -6.18 -5.98 -10.32
C LEU A 23 -5.41 -7.17 -9.70
N ASP A 24 -4.11 -6.99 -9.46
CA ASP A 24 -3.27 -7.98 -8.78
C ASP A 24 -3.35 -7.79 -7.25
N ALA A 25 -4.33 -8.47 -6.64
CA ALA A 25 -4.57 -8.38 -5.20
C ALA A 25 -3.34 -8.78 -4.35
N TYR A 26 -2.55 -9.76 -4.82
CA TYR A 26 -1.37 -10.23 -4.09
C TYR A 26 -0.27 -9.18 -4.08
N GLN A 27 0.08 -8.66 -5.27
CA GLN A 27 1.11 -7.63 -5.39
C GLN A 27 0.68 -6.34 -4.69
N TRP A 28 -0.60 -5.97 -4.81
CA TRP A 28 -1.14 -4.78 -4.17
C TRP A 28 -1.03 -4.89 -2.65
N PHE A 29 -1.54 -5.98 -2.06
CA PHE A 29 -1.46 -6.22 -0.62
C PHE A 29 -0.01 -6.18 -0.08
N HIS A 30 0.93 -6.84 -0.75
CA HIS A 30 2.33 -6.86 -0.30
C HIS A 30 3.02 -5.51 -0.45
N SER A 31 2.63 -4.71 -1.45
CA SER A 31 3.12 -3.35 -1.61
C SER A 31 2.60 -2.44 -0.49
N LEU A 32 1.33 -2.60 -0.08
CA LEU A 32 0.77 -1.87 1.07
C LEU A 32 1.46 -2.24 2.39
N LEU A 33 1.80 -3.52 2.61
CA LEU A 33 2.61 -3.94 3.76
C LEU A 33 4.02 -3.34 3.74
N ALA A 34 4.64 -3.22 2.57
CA ALA A 34 5.96 -2.60 2.45
C ALA A 34 5.89 -1.08 2.73
N ILE A 35 4.84 -0.40 2.27
CA ILE A 35 4.58 1.01 2.56
C ILE A 35 4.37 1.22 4.06
N GLU A 36 3.58 0.38 4.71
CA GLU A 36 3.38 0.44 6.16
C GLU A 36 4.70 0.35 6.90
N ARG A 37 5.57 -0.61 6.56
CA ARG A 37 6.87 -0.74 7.24
C ARG A 37 7.70 0.53 7.16
N GLU A 38 7.71 1.20 6.00
CA GLU A 38 8.40 2.47 5.83
C GLU A 38 7.67 3.62 6.59
N LEU A 39 6.35 3.59 6.71
CA LEU A 39 5.57 4.60 7.45
C LEU A 39 5.45 4.34 8.95
N SER A 40 5.82 3.15 9.43
CA SER A 40 5.55 2.69 10.80
C SER A 40 6.08 3.64 11.88
N THR A 41 7.21 4.32 11.63
CA THR A 41 7.80 5.30 12.56
C THR A 41 7.04 6.62 12.64
N GLU A 42 6.19 6.89 11.65
CA GLU A 42 5.41 8.12 11.50
C GLU A 42 3.94 7.91 11.88
N MET A 43 3.52 6.64 12.02
CA MET A 43 2.18 6.25 12.44
C MET A 43 1.98 6.48 13.94
N LYS A 44 0.81 6.99 14.30
CA LYS A 44 0.37 7.00 15.70
C LYS A 44 0.00 5.58 16.11
N LYS A 45 0.12 5.29 17.40
CA LYS A 45 -0.23 3.97 17.97
C LYS A 45 -1.62 3.46 17.54
N GLY A 46 -2.65 4.31 17.54
CA GLY A 46 -4.00 3.90 17.12
C GLY A 46 -4.13 3.66 15.61
N GLU A 47 -3.32 4.31 14.78
CA GLU A 47 -3.26 4.09 13.33
C GLU A 47 -2.61 2.73 13.05
N LEU A 48 -1.52 2.42 13.75
CA LEU A 48 -0.86 1.11 13.65
C LEU A 48 -1.79 -0.04 14.07
N GLU A 49 -2.46 0.09 15.21
CA GLU A 49 -3.40 -0.94 15.70
C GLU A 49 -4.57 -1.17 14.72
N THR A 50 -5.06 -0.09 14.10
CA THR A 50 -6.14 -0.16 13.10
C THR A 50 -5.65 -0.87 11.84
N PHE A 51 -4.47 -0.48 11.34
CA PHE A 51 -3.85 -1.10 10.18
C PHE A 51 -3.59 -2.60 10.40
N GLU A 52 -2.99 -2.99 11.53
CA GLU A 52 -2.74 -4.40 11.87
C GLU A 52 -4.03 -5.22 11.93
N LYS A 53 -5.12 -4.64 12.44
CA LYS A 53 -6.43 -5.28 12.47
C LYS A 53 -6.97 -5.50 11.06
N ASN A 54 -6.87 -4.50 10.18
CA ASN A 54 -7.32 -4.59 8.80
C ASN A 54 -6.51 -5.62 8.02
N ILE A 55 -5.18 -5.65 8.18
CA ILE A 55 -4.31 -6.66 7.58
C ILE A 55 -4.69 -8.09 8.00
N LYS A 56 -4.97 -8.31 9.29
CA LYS A 56 -5.40 -9.62 9.79
C LYS A 56 -6.72 -10.09 9.18
N ALA A 57 -7.63 -9.16 8.87
CA ALA A 57 -8.89 -9.46 8.21
C ALA A 57 -8.70 -9.78 6.72
N ILE A 58 -7.84 -9.04 6.03
CA ILE A 58 -7.68 -9.09 4.57
C ILE A 58 -6.73 -10.19 4.11
N HIS A 59 -5.73 -10.56 4.92
CA HIS A 59 -4.74 -11.58 4.56
C HIS A 59 -5.36 -12.94 4.14
N PRO A 60 -6.37 -13.50 4.84
CA PRO A 60 -7.07 -14.71 4.41
C PRO A 60 -7.78 -14.56 3.05
N GLU A 61 -8.37 -13.39 2.77
CA GLU A 61 -9.05 -13.09 1.51
C GLU A 61 -8.06 -13.09 0.35
N VAL A 62 -6.91 -12.41 0.51
CA VAL A 62 -5.82 -12.43 -0.48
C VAL A 62 -5.30 -13.84 -0.71
N THR A 63 -5.12 -14.62 0.35
CA THR A 63 -4.65 -16.02 0.26
C THR A 63 -5.63 -16.87 -0.55
N THR A 64 -6.92 -16.77 -0.23
CA THR A 64 -7.99 -17.47 -0.93
C THR A 64 -8.05 -17.06 -2.41
N TRP A 65 -7.92 -15.77 -2.69
CA TRP A 65 -7.87 -15.27 -4.06
C TRP A 65 -6.69 -15.84 -4.84
N VAL A 66 -5.48 -15.87 -4.26
CA VAL A 66 -4.29 -16.46 -4.91
C VAL A 66 -4.52 -17.94 -5.21
N GLU A 67 -5.05 -18.71 -4.26
CA GLU A 67 -5.36 -20.13 -4.47
C GLU A 67 -6.37 -20.33 -5.61
N ASN A 68 -7.43 -19.54 -5.64
CA ASN A 68 -8.45 -19.60 -6.68
C ASN A 68 -7.89 -19.17 -8.05
N LYS A 69 -7.04 -18.14 -8.10
CA LYS A 69 -6.38 -17.68 -9.33
C LYS A 69 -5.46 -18.77 -9.89
N ASN A 70 -4.65 -19.40 -9.03
CA ASN A 70 -3.75 -20.49 -9.41
C ASN A 70 -4.49 -21.74 -9.90
N ARG A 71 -5.71 -21.98 -9.41
CA ARG A 71 -6.61 -23.05 -9.88
C ARG A 71 -7.42 -22.67 -11.12
N GLY A 72 -7.32 -21.43 -11.61
CA GLY A 72 -8.14 -20.91 -12.70
C GLY A 72 -9.63 -20.72 -12.35
N LEU A 73 -9.97 -20.71 -11.05
CA LEU A 73 -11.35 -20.53 -10.56
C LEU A 73 -11.78 -19.07 -10.51
N THR A 74 -10.82 -18.14 -10.45
CA THR A 74 -11.06 -16.71 -10.64
C THR A 74 -10.00 -16.11 -11.55
N ALA A 75 -10.42 -15.15 -12.38
CA ALA A 75 -9.53 -14.38 -13.25
C ALA A 75 -9.24 -12.97 -12.70
N THR A 76 -10.10 -12.47 -11.81
CA THR A 76 -10.04 -11.09 -11.30
C THR A 76 -10.25 -11.06 -9.79
N ILE A 77 -9.87 -9.96 -9.16
CA ILE A 77 -10.26 -9.62 -7.80
C ILE A 77 -11.78 -9.43 -7.74
N ASP A 78 -12.41 -9.86 -6.65
CA ASP A 78 -13.80 -9.56 -6.35
C ASP A 78 -13.95 -8.15 -5.73
N SER A 79 -15.18 -7.64 -5.68
CA SER A 79 -15.45 -6.27 -5.22
C SER A 79 -15.14 -6.05 -3.75
N GLU A 80 -15.27 -7.08 -2.91
CA GLU A 80 -15.05 -6.97 -1.48
C GLU A 80 -13.54 -6.84 -1.19
N LEU A 81 -12.75 -7.76 -1.75
CA LEU A 81 -11.30 -7.71 -1.64
C LEU A 81 -10.72 -6.43 -2.27
N TYR A 82 -11.29 -5.97 -3.38
CA TYR A 82 -10.91 -4.70 -3.99
C TYR A 82 -11.15 -3.52 -3.04
N GLN A 83 -12.35 -3.41 -2.47
CA GLN A 83 -12.69 -2.30 -1.57
C GLN A 83 -11.80 -2.32 -0.32
N ASN A 84 -11.55 -3.52 0.23
CA ASN A 84 -10.69 -3.72 1.38
C ASN A 84 -9.24 -3.25 1.13
N LEU A 85 -8.65 -3.60 -0.01
CA LEU A 85 -7.31 -3.14 -0.39
C LEU A 85 -7.27 -1.63 -0.67
N HIS A 86 -8.31 -1.11 -1.31
CA HIS A 86 -8.44 0.31 -1.59
C HIS A 86 -8.54 1.16 -0.31
N ASP A 87 -9.32 0.70 0.67
CA ASP A 87 -9.46 1.39 1.95
C ASP A 87 -8.16 1.41 2.76
N LEU A 88 -7.41 0.30 2.75
CA LEU A 88 -6.05 0.21 3.31
C LEU A 88 -5.09 1.21 2.64
N GLU A 89 -5.13 1.30 1.31
CA GLU A 89 -4.29 2.24 0.57
C GLU A 89 -4.64 3.69 0.91
N ILE A 90 -5.93 4.02 0.98
CA ILE A 90 -6.40 5.35 1.39
C ILE A 90 -5.89 5.69 2.80
N GLU A 91 -5.91 4.73 3.73
CA GLU A 91 -5.40 4.90 5.09
C GLU A 91 -3.91 5.29 5.09
N LEU A 92 -3.08 4.53 4.36
CA LEU A 92 -1.65 4.83 4.22
C LEU A 92 -1.38 6.19 3.57
N ARG A 93 -2.16 6.56 2.54
CA ARG A 93 -2.04 7.88 1.89
C ARG A 93 -2.44 9.02 2.83
N LYS A 94 -3.45 8.82 3.70
CA LYS A 94 -3.81 9.80 4.74
C LYS A 94 -2.69 9.98 5.75
N ILE A 95 -2.06 8.89 6.18
CA ILE A 95 -0.93 8.92 7.12
C ILE A 95 0.25 9.67 6.49
N LEU A 96 0.64 9.31 5.26
CA LEU A 96 1.68 9.98 4.48
C LEU A 96 1.46 11.50 4.40
N LYS A 97 0.22 11.92 4.11
CA LYS A 97 -0.16 13.32 4.04
C LYS A 97 -0.07 14.00 5.40
N SER A 98 -0.54 13.34 6.46
CA SER A 98 -0.54 13.88 7.82
C SER A 98 0.88 14.06 8.39
N ALA A 99 1.82 13.18 8.02
CA ALA A 99 3.24 13.27 8.36
C ALA A 99 4.00 14.34 7.52
N GLY A 100 3.34 15.00 6.56
CA GLY A 100 3.96 16.00 5.69
C GLY A 100 4.97 15.42 4.70
N LEU A 101 5.00 14.09 4.54
CA LEU A 101 5.97 13.39 3.69
C LEU A 101 5.63 13.55 2.20
N GLN A 102 4.34 13.65 1.87
CA GLN A 102 3.89 13.87 0.49
C GLN A 102 4.51 15.14 -0.12
N ASN A 103 4.53 16.25 0.63
CA ASN A 103 5.11 17.51 0.14
C ASN A 103 6.62 17.40 -0.04
N LYS A 104 7.31 16.72 0.90
CA LYS A 104 8.76 16.47 0.80
C LYS A 104 9.11 15.61 -0.41
N MET A 105 8.30 14.60 -0.73
CA MET A 105 8.48 13.75 -1.92
C MET A 105 8.37 14.56 -3.22
N VAL A 106 7.42 15.50 -3.29
CA VAL A 106 7.25 16.39 -4.45
C VAL A 106 8.44 17.35 -4.56
N GLU A 107 8.88 17.95 -3.46
CA GLU A 107 10.04 18.85 -3.43
C GLU A 107 11.33 18.14 -3.88
N ASP A 108 11.59 16.93 -3.38
CA ASP A 108 12.74 16.13 -3.78
C ASP A 108 12.71 15.77 -5.27
N ALA A 109 11.54 15.38 -5.80
CA ALA A 109 11.38 15.10 -7.22
C ALA A 109 11.63 16.34 -8.09
N MET A 110 11.13 17.51 -7.68
CA MET A 110 11.37 18.78 -8.38
C MET A 110 12.83 19.21 -8.34
N ASN A 111 13.55 18.94 -7.24
CA ASN A 111 14.97 19.27 -7.11
C ASN A 111 15.86 18.33 -7.93
N ALA A 112 15.48 17.06 -8.10
CA ALA A 112 16.22 16.11 -8.93
C ALA A 112 16.12 16.40 -10.45
N LEU A 113 15.15 17.21 -10.87
CA LEU A 113 14.94 17.62 -12.27
C LEU A 113 15.68 18.92 -12.64
N LYS A 114 16.34 19.59 -11.69
CA LYS A 114 17.13 20.81 -11.90
C LYS A 114 18.59 20.48 -12.10
#